data_AF-X0SV92-F1
#
_entry.id   AF-X0SV92-F1
#
_cell.length_a   1.000
_cell.length_b   1.000
_cell.length_c   1.000
_cell.angle_alpha   90.00
_cell.angle_beta   90.00
_cell.angle_gamma   90.00
#
_symmetry.space_group_name_H-M   'P 1'
#
loop_
_entity.id
_entity.type
_entity.pdbx_description
1 polymer ?
#
loop_
_entity_poly.entity_id
_entity_poly.type
_entity_poly.pdbx_seq_one_letter_code
_entity_poly.pdbx_strand_id
1 'polypeptide(L)'
;MSLGALAFLNPWLLGALATLPIIYWLLRTVPPRPRQVTFPPTRILVGLENQEKTPAKSPWWLTLIRLLAATFIILALAEPVLNPSREAALDGKGPVAILVDNGWASAAHWSERERMIDRVIAEAESHNRPVVVVPTASAAKSVTARIEAPAEARSTAGALEPQPFAPDRLAAVKALETALEG
;
A
#
# COMPACT_ATOMS: atom_id res chain seq x y z
N MET A 1 7.51 9.93 -7.19
CA MET A 1 8.68 10.71 -6.69
C MET A 1 9.04 10.16 -5.31
N SER A 2 10.33 9.99 -5.00
CA SER A 2 10.80 9.45 -3.71
C SER A 2 11.49 10.51 -2.85
N LEU A 3 11.15 10.55 -1.57
CA LEU A 3 11.77 11.35 -0.51
C LEU A 3 12.40 10.37 0.50
N GLY A 4 13.66 10.00 0.28
CA GLY A 4 14.36 9.02 1.10
C GLY A 4 13.68 7.64 1.06
N ALA A 5 13.32 7.09 2.22
CA ALA A 5 12.62 5.81 2.35
C ALA A 5 11.11 5.88 2.06
N LEU A 6 10.54 7.07 1.81
CA LEU A 6 9.13 7.24 1.47
C LEU A 6 9.00 7.57 -0.01
N ALA A 7 8.14 6.85 -0.74
CA ALA A 7 7.68 7.27 -2.05
C ALA A 7 6.17 7.49 -2.07
N PHE A 8 5.76 8.34 -2.99
CA PHE A 8 4.36 8.59 -3.28
C PHE A 8 4.10 8.09 -4.70
N LEU A 9 3.13 7.19 -4.85
CA LEU A 9 2.70 6.68 -6.16
C LEU A 9 2.04 7.79 -6.96
N ASN A 10 1.29 8.67 -6.29
CA ASN A 10 0.60 9.80 -6.90
C ASN A 10 1.13 11.15 -6.38
N PRO A 11 2.38 11.55 -6.72
CA PRO A 11 3.04 12.72 -6.12
C PRO A 11 2.36 14.05 -6.46
N TRP A 12 1.63 14.13 -7.58
CA TRP A 12 0.89 15.33 -7.96
C TRP A 12 -0.20 15.71 -6.96
N LEU A 13 -0.78 14.73 -6.24
CA LEU A 13 -1.75 15.00 -5.18
C LEU A 13 -1.15 15.76 -3.99
N LEU A 14 0.16 15.67 -3.75
CA LEU A 14 0.81 16.51 -2.73
C LEU A 14 0.67 18.00 -3.05
N GLY A 15 0.50 18.37 -4.32
CA GLY A 15 0.16 19.73 -4.73
C GLY A 15 -1.15 20.23 -4.13
N ALA A 16 -2.09 19.34 -3.78
CA ALA A 16 -3.33 19.71 -3.09
C ALA A 16 -3.07 20.29 -1.69
N LEU A 17 -1.92 20.03 -1.06
CA LEU A 17 -1.54 20.70 0.20
C LEU A 17 -1.47 22.23 0.04
N ALA A 18 -1.17 22.73 -1.16
CA ALA A 18 -1.20 24.16 -1.45
C ALA A 18 -2.61 24.78 -1.38
N THR A 19 -3.67 23.95 -1.36
CA THR A 19 -5.06 24.41 -1.20
C THR A 19 -5.49 24.54 0.27
N LEU A 20 -4.69 24.07 1.24
CA LEU A 20 -4.99 24.20 2.67
C LEU A 20 -5.28 25.66 3.13
N PRO A 21 -4.58 26.71 2.65
CA PRO A 21 -4.93 28.09 2.98
C PRO A 21 -6.32 28.50 2.47
N ILE A 22 -6.75 27.96 1.32
CA ILE A 22 -8.09 28.19 0.76
C ILE A 22 -9.14 27.51 1.64
N ILE A 23 -8.89 26.26 2.06
CA ILE A 23 -9.74 25.51 2.98
C ILE A 23 -9.84 26.24 4.32
N TYR A 24 -8.72 26.74 4.85
CA TYR A 24 -8.70 27.56 6.06
C TYR A 24 -9.57 28.81 5.92
N TRP A 25 -9.43 29.52 4.81
CA TRP A 25 -10.19 30.73 4.54
C TRP A 25 -11.70 30.45 4.45
N LEU A 26 -12.09 29.40 3.72
CA LEU A 26 -13.47 28.96 3.57
C LEU A 26 -14.07 28.51 4.92
N LEU A 27 -13.32 27.79 5.75
CA LEU A 27 -13.79 27.35 7.06
C LEU A 27 -13.86 28.49 8.08
N ARG A 28 -13.13 29.59 7.84
CA ARG A 28 -13.11 30.78 8.70
C ARG A 28 -14.15 31.82 8.30
N THR A 29 -15.02 31.55 7.31
CA THR A 29 -16.14 32.46 7.00
C THR A 29 -17.16 32.43 8.14
N VAL A 30 -16.94 33.30 9.13
CA VAL A 30 -17.94 33.59 10.16
C VAL A 30 -19.05 34.39 9.47
N PRO A 31 -20.33 34.00 9.63
CA PRO A 31 -21.43 34.75 9.04
C PRO A 31 -21.37 36.22 9.49
N PRO A 32 -21.77 37.17 8.61
CA PRO A 32 -21.79 38.58 8.96
C PRO A 32 -22.64 38.79 10.23
N ARG A 33 -22.24 39.73 11.09
CA ARG A 33 -22.92 39.99 12.36
C ARG A 33 -24.44 40.13 12.13
N PRO A 34 -25.29 39.43 12.91
CA PRO A 34 -26.73 39.55 12.79
C PRO A 34 -27.14 41.01 12.99
N ARG A 35 -28.04 41.52 12.14
CA ARG A 35 -28.61 42.86 12.29
C ARG A 35 -29.46 42.89 13.56
N GLN A 36 -29.12 43.77 14.49
CA GLN A 36 -29.92 44.00 15.67
C GLN A 36 -31.17 44.78 15.26
N VAL A 37 -32.34 44.21 15.51
CA VAL A 37 -33.63 44.86 15.27
C VAL A 37 -34.27 45.09 16.63
N THR A 38 -34.71 46.32 16.90
CA THR A 38 -35.38 46.64 18.16
C THR A 38 -36.73 45.91 18.19
N PHE A 39 -36.88 44.90 19.05
CA PHE A 39 -38.13 44.17 19.22
C PHE A 39 -38.91 44.78 20.40
N PRO A 40 -39.98 45.56 20.18
CA PRO A 40 -40.69 46.30 21.23
C PRO A 40 -41.26 45.47 22.41
N PRO A 41 -41.63 44.18 22.24
CA PRO A 41 -42.13 43.33 23.34
C PRO A 41 -41.13 42.97 24.45
N THR A 42 -39.87 43.41 24.38
CA THR A 42 -38.81 43.08 25.37
C THR A 42 -39.16 43.46 26.81
N ARG A 43 -40.12 44.37 27.02
CA ARG A 43 -40.65 44.73 28.34
C ARG A 43 -41.28 43.57 29.12
N ILE A 44 -41.74 42.51 28.43
CA ILE A 44 -42.32 41.32 29.09
C ILE A 44 -41.23 40.38 29.65
N LEU A 45 -39.98 40.53 29.21
CA LEU A 45 -38.84 39.68 29.55
C LEU A 45 -37.92 40.31 30.61
N VAL A 46 -38.33 41.41 31.25
CA VAL A 46 -37.59 42.13 32.29
C VAL A 46 -37.54 41.26 33.56
N GLY A 47 -36.55 40.38 33.65
CA GLY A 47 -36.36 39.42 34.74
C GLY A 47 -35.61 38.14 34.34
N LEU A 48 -35.46 37.87 33.04
CA LEU A 48 -34.65 36.76 32.54
C LEU A 48 -33.20 37.21 32.33
N GLU A 49 -32.30 36.71 33.18
CA GLU A 49 -30.86 36.87 33.02
C GLU A 49 -30.41 36.08 31.78
N ASN A 50 -30.24 36.81 30.67
CA ASN A 50 -29.96 36.21 29.38
C ASN A 50 -28.48 35.81 29.32
N GLN A 51 -28.15 34.62 29.82
CA GLN A 51 -26.84 34.01 29.61
C GLN A 51 -26.75 33.47 28.17
N GLU A 52 -26.67 34.38 27.19
CA GLU A 52 -26.28 34.02 25.82
C GLU A 52 -24.82 33.52 25.83
N LYS A 53 -24.64 32.21 26.02
CA LYS A 53 -23.39 31.52 25.70
C LYS A 53 -23.41 31.09 24.23
N THR A 54 -23.61 32.01 23.31
CA THR A 54 -23.42 31.73 21.88
C THR A 54 -21.94 31.93 21.58
N PRO A 55 -21.14 30.88 21.31
CA PRO A 55 -19.73 31.04 21.03
C PRO A 55 -19.60 31.72 19.66
N ALA A 56 -19.39 33.03 19.66
CA ALA A 56 -19.31 33.84 18.44
C ALA A 56 -18.09 33.53 17.56
N LYS A 57 -17.19 32.64 18.01
CA LYS A 57 -15.97 32.26 17.30
C LYS A 57 -15.75 30.77 17.42
N SER A 58 -15.52 30.10 16.29
CA SER A 58 -14.93 28.77 16.31
C SER A 58 -13.55 28.84 16.97
N PRO A 59 -13.27 28.00 17.98
CA PRO A 59 -11.96 27.97 18.60
C PRO A 59 -10.90 27.48 17.58
N TRP A 60 -9.73 28.10 17.60
CA TRP A 60 -8.66 27.90 16.61
C TRP A 60 -8.14 26.44 16.56
N TRP A 61 -8.26 25.70 17.67
CA TRP A 61 -7.87 24.29 17.71
C TRP A 61 -8.77 23.41 16.82
N LEU A 62 -10.06 23.72 16.69
CA LEU A 62 -10.96 23.00 15.76
C LEU A 62 -10.55 23.23 14.31
N THR A 63 -10.12 24.45 13.97
CA THR A 63 -9.58 24.74 12.63
C THR A 63 -8.28 24.00 12.39
N LEU A 64 -7.39 23.90 13.39
CA LEU A 64 -6.15 23.13 13.28
C LEU A 64 -6.44 21.64 13.04
N ILE A 65 -7.36 21.05 13.82
CA ILE A 65 -7.77 19.64 13.65
C ILE A 65 -8.33 19.40 12.25
N ARG A 66 -9.19 20.29 11.73
CA ARG A 66 -9.72 20.17 10.36
C ARG A 66 -8.63 20.21 9.29
N LEU A 67 -7.64 21.09 9.45
CA LEU A 67 -6.51 21.15 8.53
C LEU A 67 -5.63 19.91 8.61
N LEU A 68 -5.38 19.37 9.81
CA LEU A 68 -4.67 18.10 9.98
C LEU A 68 -5.43 16.94 9.34
N ALA A 69 -6.74 16.86 9.52
CA ALA A 69 -7.58 15.84 8.88
C ALA A 69 -7.51 15.93 7.35
N ALA A 70 -7.63 17.14 6.78
CA ALA A 70 -7.48 17.37 5.35
C ALA A 70 -6.08 16.96 4.85
N THR A 71 -5.02 17.33 5.59
CA THR A 71 -3.65 16.91 5.30
C THR A 71 -3.51 15.39 5.28
N PHE A 72 -4.04 14.67 6.28
CA PHE A 72 -3.97 13.21 6.32
C PHE A 72 -4.76 12.56 5.18
N ILE A 73 -5.90 13.12 4.79
CA ILE A 73 -6.66 12.66 3.61
C ILE A 73 -5.80 12.82 2.35
N ILE A 74 -5.20 14.00 2.14
CA ILE A 74 -4.34 14.26 0.97
C ILE A 74 -3.14 13.31 0.96
N LEU A 75 -2.49 13.10 2.12
CA LEU A 75 -1.38 12.17 2.24
C LEU A 75 -1.81 10.73 1.96
N ALA A 76 -2.96 10.29 2.46
CA ALA A 76 -3.49 8.95 2.19
C ALA A 76 -3.79 8.74 0.70
N LEU A 77 -4.42 9.73 0.05
CA LEU A 77 -4.70 9.70 -1.39
C LEU A 77 -3.44 9.77 -2.27
N ALA A 78 -2.35 10.33 -1.74
CA ALA A 78 -1.05 10.35 -2.42
C ALA A 78 -0.35 8.98 -2.40
N GLU A 79 -0.92 7.98 -1.69
CA GLU A 79 -0.41 6.60 -1.56
C GLU A 79 1.06 6.56 -1.11
N PRO A 80 1.33 6.85 0.18
CA PRO A 80 2.68 6.84 0.72
C PRO A 80 3.13 5.40 0.95
N VAL A 81 4.21 5.01 0.29
CA VAL A 81 4.85 3.69 0.40
C VAL A 81 6.21 3.82 1.06
N LEU A 82 6.44 3.02 2.10
CA LEU A 82 7.75 2.86 2.73
C LEU A 82 8.59 1.85 1.95
N ASN A 83 9.84 2.20 1.67
CA ASN A 83 10.85 1.38 1.00
C ASN A 83 10.39 0.81 -0.36
N PRO A 84 9.89 1.64 -1.28
CA PRO A 84 9.45 1.19 -2.61
C PRO A 84 10.54 0.40 -3.36
N SER A 85 11.81 0.76 -3.16
CA SER A 85 12.95 0.28 -3.93
C SER A 85 13.61 -0.98 -3.37
N ARG A 86 13.22 -1.48 -2.19
CA ARG A 86 13.78 -2.73 -1.65
C ARG A 86 13.00 -3.97 -2.03
N GLU A 87 11.75 -3.82 -2.47
CA GLU A 87 10.84 -4.97 -2.62
C GLU A 87 10.20 -5.12 -4.01
N ALA A 88 10.17 -4.09 -4.88
CA ALA A 88 9.32 -4.15 -6.07
C ALA A 88 9.84 -3.37 -7.28
N ALA A 89 10.91 -3.85 -7.89
CA ALA A 89 11.03 -3.77 -9.35
C ALA A 89 11.81 -4.99 -9.81
N LEU A 90 11.09 -6.00 -10.30
CA LEU A 90 11.73 -7.04 -11.09
C LEU A 90 12.23 -6.37 -12.38
N ASP A 91 13.47 -5.89 -12.39
CA ASP A 91 14.05 -5.27 -13.58
C ASP A 91 14.08 -6.25 -14.76
N GLY A 92 13.93 -5.72 -15.97
CA GLY A 92 13.93 -6.49 -17.22
C GLY A 92 12.53 -6.81 -17.77
N LYS A 93 12.52 -7.49 -18.93
CA LYS A 93 11.30 -7.76 -19.72
C LYS A 93 11.00 -9.25 -19.90
N GLY A 94 11.91 -10.13 -19.48
CA GLY A 94 11.79 -11.58 -19.64
C GLY A 94 10.91 -12.25 -18.58
N PRO A 95 10.75 -13.58 -18.65
CA PRO A 95 10.09 -14.35 -17.60
C PRO A 95 10.72 -14.12 -16.22
N VAL A 96 9.92 -14.26 -15.17
CA VAL A 96 10.38 -14.18 -13.78
C VAL A 96 10.71 -15.59 -13.30
N ALA A 97 11.98 -15.84 -12.97
CA ALA A 97 12.41 -17.13 -12.44
C ALA A 97 12.41 -17.12 -10.91
N ILE A 98 11.73 -18.09 -10.30
CA ILE A 98 11.64 -18.28 -8.85
C ILE A 98 12.26 -19.66 -8.51
N LEU A 99 13.47 -19.64 -7.96
CA LEU A 99 14.09 -20.83 -7.38
C LEU A 99 13.72 -20.95 -5.90
N VAL A 100 13.04 -22.04 -5.53
CA VAL A 100 12.53 -22.24 -4.19
C VAL A 100 13.38 -23.25 -3.44
N ASP A 101 14.11 -22.81 -2.42
CA ASP A 101 14.77 -23.74 -1.50
C ASP A 101 13.71 -24.38 -0.59
N ASN A 102 13.35 -25.63 -0.90
CA ASN A 102 12.38 -26.44 -0.15
C ASN A 102 13.02 -27.69 0.47
N GLY A 103 14.33 -27.71 0.71
CA GLY A 103 14.98 -28.80 1.45
C GLY A 103 14.72 -28.75 2.97
N TRP A 104 15.24 -29.73 3.70
CA TRP A 104 14.99 -29.88 5.16
C TRP A 104 15.31 -28.62 5.98
N ALA A 105 16.36 -27.88 5.59
CA ALA A 105 16.81 -26.67 6.28
C ALA A 105 15.83 -25.48 6.12
N SER A 106 14.93 -25.55 5.13
CA SER A 106 13.99 -24.48 4.81
C SER A 106 12.63 -24.64 5.51
N ALA A 107 12.36 -25.80 6.12
CA ALA A 107 11.08 -26.11 6.75
C ALA A 107 10.68 -25.13 7.88
N ALA A 108 11.66 -24.66 8.68
CA ALA A 108 11.39 -23.79 9.83
C ALA A 108 10.75 -22.43 9.45
N HIS A 109 11.03 -21.93 8.25
CA HIS A 109 10.52 -20.64 7.76
C HIS A 109 9.78 -20.82 6.42
N TRP A 110 9.02 -21.91 6.27
CA TRP A 110 8.30 -22.20 5.04
C TRP A 110 7.21 -21.17 4.74
N SER A 111 6.42 -20.79 5.75
CA SER A 111 5.33 -19.80 5.61
C SER A 111 5.82 -18.41 5.20
N GLU A 112 7.07 -18.05 5.52
CA GLU A 112 7.70 -16.82 5.05
C GLU A 112 8.06 -16.90 3.56
N ARG A 113 8.53 -18.09 3.10
CA ARG A 113 8.83 -18.35 1.68
C ARG A 113 7.57 -18.34 0.84
N GLU A 114 6.50 -18.99 1.28
CA GLU A 114 5.20 -18.98 0.59
C GLU A 114 4.72 -17.55 0.35
N ARG A 115 4.71 -16.73 1.41
CA ARG A 115 4.34 -15.29 1.32
C ARG A 115 5.23 -14.50 0.37
N MET A 116 6.52 -14.82 0.29
CA MET A 116 7.45 -14.16 -0.62
C MET A 116 7.19 -14.59 -2.07
N ILE A 117 6.98 -15.89 -2.32
CA ILE A 117 6.66 -16.41 -3.64
C ILE A 117 5.36 -15.79 -4.16
N ASP A 118 4.31 -15.75 -3.33
CA ASP A 118 3.03 -15.12 -3.70
C ASP A 118 3.19 -13.65 -4.07
N ARG A 119 4.03 -12.92 -3.33
CA ARG A 119 4.33 -11.50 -3.61
C ARG A 119 5.03 -11.34 -4.97
N VAL A 120 6.03 -12.16 -5.25
CA VAL A 120 6.78 -12.12 -6.52
C VAL A 120 5.88 -12.49 -7.70
N ILE A 121 4.98 -13.47 -7.54
CA ILE A 121 4.02 -13.85 -8.58
C ILE A 121 3.00 -12.73 -8.82
N ALA A 122 2.50 -12.08 -7.76
CA ALA A 122 1.59 -10.94 -7.89
C ALA A 122 2.24 -9.76 -8.62
N GLU A 123 3.54 -9.52 -8.41
CA GLU A 123 4.31 -8.52 -9.14
C GLU A 123 4.52 -8.93 -10.62
N ALA A 124 4.82 -10.20 -10.89
CA ALA A 124 4.89 -10.68 -12.27
C ALA A 124 3.55 -10.51 -13.00
N GLU A 125 2.43 -10.74 -12.29
CA GLU A 125 1.06 -10.55 -12.78
C GLU A 125 0.74 -9.09 -13.11
N SER A 126 1.11 -8.14 -12.24
CA SER A 126 0.91 -6.70 -12.47
C SER A 126 1.64 -6.20 -13.73
N HIS A 127 2.77 -6.82 -14.05
CA HIS A 127 3.58 -6.54 -15.23
C HIS A 127 3.28 -7.46 -16.44
N ASN A 128 2.29 -8.35 -16.33
CA ASN A 128 1.90 -9.31 -17.36
C ASN A 128 3.07 -10.17 -17.89
N ARG A 129 3.97 -10.57 -16.97
CA ARG A 129 5.16 -11.36 -17.25
C ARG A 129 4.93 -12.83 -16.87
N PRO A 130 5.36 -13.78 -17.71
CA PRO A 130 5.26 -15.19 -17.35
C PRO A 130 6.27 -15.53 -16.23
N VAL A 131 6.01 -16.62 -15.52
CA VAL A 131 6.76 -17.04 -14.33
C VAL A 131 7.25 -18.48 -14.50
N VAL A 132 8.44 -18.78 -14.00
CA VAL A 132 8.98 -20.13 -13.89
C VAL A 132 9.25 -20.43 -12.42
N VAL A 133 8.61 -21.46 -11.86
CA VAL A 133 8.83 -21.89 -10.46
C VAL A 133 9.59 -23.20 -10.45
N VAL A 134 10.72 -23.25 -9.74
CA VAL A 134 11.59 -24.43 -9.67
C VAL A 134 11.98 -24.75 -8.23
N PRO A 135 11.54 -25.88 -7.66
CA PRO A 135 12.00 -26.32 -6.35
C PRO A 135 13.41 -26.89 -6.42
N THR A 136 14.22 -26.68 -5.38
CA THR A 136 15.58 -27.25 -5.29
C THR A 136 15.59 -28.67 -4.74
N ALA A 137 14.58 -29.08 -3.98
CA ALA A 137 14.40 -30.43 -3.48
C ALA A 137 13.15 -31.04 -4.12
N SER A 138 13.35 -32.02 -5.00
CA SER A 138 12.27 -32.75 -5.65
C SER A 138 12.41 -34.24 -5.40
N ALA A 139 11.29 -34.91 -5.08
CA ALA A 139 11.24 -36.36 -5.00
C ALA A 139 11.29 -37.02 -6.40
N ALA A 140 11.03 -36.24 -7.46
CA ALA A 140 11.13 -36.71 -8.83
C ALA A 140 12.60 -36.85 -9.24
N LYS A 141 12.89 -37.87 -10.05
CA LYS A 141 14.25 -38.15 -10.58
C LYS A 141 14.78 -37.03 -11.47
N SER A 142 13.90 -36.23 -12.06
CA SER A 142 14.24 -35.07 -12.89
C SER A 142 13.33 -33.89 -12.54
N VAL A 143 13.91 -32.75 -12.23
CA VAL A 143 13.20 -31.49 -12.08
C VAL A 143 12.91 -30.93 -13.47
N THR A 144 11.65 -30.67 -13.78
CA THR A 144 11.24 -30.00 -15.02
C THR A 144 10.69 -28.63 -14.68
N ALA A 145 11.24 -27.59 -15.30
CA ALA A 145 10.74 -26.23 -15.20
C ALA A 145 9.91 -25.89 -16.44
N ARG A 146 8.89 -25.05 -16.29
CA ARG A 146 8.03 -24.58 -17.37
C ARG A 146 7.76 -23.09 -17.21
N ILE A 147 7.66 -22.39 -18.33
CA ILE A 147 7.19 -21.01 -18.37
C ILE A 147 5.66 -21.06 -18.30
N GLU A 148 5.11 -20.52 -17.22
CA GLU A 148 3.69 -20.56 -16.90
C GLU A 148 3.11 -19.14 -16.80
N ALA A 149 1.80 -19.01 -17.03
CA ALA A 149 1.11 -17.77 -16.72
C ALA A 149 1.13 -17.53 -15.19
N PRO A 150 1.10 -16.29 -14.68
CA PRO A 150 1.14 -16.01 -13.24
C PRO A 150 0.10 -16.79 -12.41
N ALA A 151 -1.11 -16.98 -12.95
CA ALA A 151 -2.16 -17.75 -12.28
C ALA A 151 -1.81 -19.25 -12.15
N GLU A 152 -1.22 -19.84 -13.18
CA GLU A 152 -0.76 -21.24 -13.17
C GLU A 152 0.44 -21.41 -12.25
N ALA A 153 1.42 -20.50 -12.33
CA ALA A 153 2.59 -20.47 -11.46
C ALA A 153 2.21 -20.37 -9.97
N ARG A 154 1.12 -19.65 -9.64
CA ARG A 154 0.58 -19.61 -8.28
C ARG A 154 0.05 -20.97 -7.82
N SER A 155 -0.62 -21.72 -8.71
CA SER A 155 -1.05 -23.09 -8.43
C SER A 155 0.16 -24.02 -8.26
N THR A 156 1.18 -23.89 -9.11
CA THR A 156 2.43 -24.68 -9.01
C THR A 156 3.17 -24.38 -7.71
N ALA A 157 3.27 -23.11 -7.32
CA ALA A 157 3.89 -22.68 -6.07
C ALA A 157 3.13 -23.17 -4.83
N GLY A 158 1.78 -23.12 -4.86
CA GLY A 158 0.94 -23.59 -3.76
C GLY A 158 0.97 -25.11 -3.55
N ALA A 159 1.47 -25.88 -4.52
CA ALA A 159 1.69 -27.31 -4.39
C ALA A 159 3.08 -27.66 -3.84
N LEU A 160 3.95 -26.67 -3.61
CA LEU A 160 5.27 -26.91 -3.03
C LEU A 160 5.17 -27.16 -1.54
N GLU A 161 5.96 -28.13 -1.07
CA GLU A 161 6.09 -28.44 0.36
C GLU A 161 7.58 -28.60 0.73
N PRO A 162 7.94 -28.34 2.01
CA PRO A 162 9.26 -28.68 2.52
C PRO A 162 9.52 -30.19 2.43
N GLN A 163 10.67 -30.54 1.87
CA GLN A 163 11.10 -31.92 1.72
C GLN A 163 12.09 -32.31 2.83
N PRO A 164 12.05 -33.56 3.34
CA PRO A 164 12.90 -34.01 4.44
C PRO A 164 14.36 -34.32 4.02
N PHE A 165 14.75 -34.02 2.78
CA PHE A 165 16.06 -34.32 2.22
C PHE A 165 16.80 -33.07 1.73
N ALA A 166 18.08 -33.23 1.37
CA ALA A 166 18.94 -32.14 0.94
C ALA A 166 18.54 -31.62 -0.46
N PRO A 167 18.65 -30.31 -0.71
CA PRO A 167 18.34 -29.73 -2.02
C PRO A 167 19.43 -30.05 -3.05
N ASP A 168 19.03 -30.33 -4.29
CA ASP A 168 19.89 -30.40 -5.47
C ASP A 168 19.75 -29.11 -6.31
N ARG A 169 20.57 -28.12 -5.94
CA ARG A 169 20.57 -26.81 -6.59
C ARG A 169 21.08 -26.86 -8.03
N LEU A 170 21.98 -27.80 -8.35
CA LEU A 170 22.53 -27.93 -9.70
C LEU A 170 21.48 -28.48 -10.66
N ALA A 171 20.70 -29.48 -10.23
CA ALA A 171 19.58 -29.97 -11.02
C ALA A 171 18.51 -28.88 -11.25
N ALA A 172 18.19 -28.09 -10.23
CA ALA A 172 17.22 -26.99 -10.35
C ALA A 172 17.67 -25.90 -11.32
N VAL A 173 18.95 -25.49 -11.28
CA VAL A 173 19.48 -24.49 -12.23
C VAL A 173 19.47 -25.02 -13.66
N LYS A 174 19.89 -26.28 -13.88
CA LYS A 174 19.84 -26.90 -15.22
C LYS A 174 18.42 -26.98 -15.78
N ALA A 175 17.44 -27.30 -14.93
CA ALA A 175 16.04 -27.32 -15.31
C ALA A 175 15.55 -25.92 -15.71
N LEU A 176 15.95 -24.89 -14.96
CA LEU A 176 15.64 -23.50 -15.27
C LEU A 176 16.27 -23.04 -16.59
N GLU A 177 17.57 -23.31 -16.80
CA GLU A 177 18.27 -23.00 -18.06
C GLU A 177 17.54 -23.63 -19.24
N THR A 178 17.23 -24.93 -19.15
CA THR A 178 16.49 -25.66 -20.20
C THR A 178 15.13 -25.01 -20.52
N ALA A 179 14.44 -24.48 -19.51
CA ALA A 179 13.14 -23.84 -19.69
C ALA A 179 13.22 -22.41 -20.23
N LEU A 180 14.37 -21.73 -20.08
CA LEU A 180 14.58 -20.37 -20.58
C LEU A 180 15.27 -20.32 -21.96
N GLU A 181 16.02 -21.37 -22.32
CA GLU A 181 16.67 -21.51 -23.64
C GLU A 181 15.76 -22.10 -24.72
N GLY A 182 14.61 -22.69 -24.34
CA GLY A 182 13.59 -23.21 -25.25
C GLY A 182 12.65 -22.13 -25.76
#